data_AF-A0A970VX14-F1
#
_entry.id   AF-A0A970VX14-F1
#
_cell.length_a   1.000
_cell.length_b   1.000
_cell.length_c   1.000
_cell.angle_alpha   90.00
_cell.angle_beta   90.00
_cell.angle_gamma   90.00
#
_symmetry.space_group_name_H-M   'P 1'
#
loop_
_entity.id
_entity.type
_entity.pdbx_description
1 polymer ?
#
loop_
_entity_poly.entity_id
_entity_poly.type
_entity_poly.pdbx_seq_one_letter_code
_entity_poly.pdbx_strand_id
1 'polypeptide(L)'
;MLIEKFSGFELGLIFFVGALIEEFLFRFLLQSLLGVLLTSIIFALIHVRYIFKKFMLLEVFLLSIILGMAYKMTAMFYVPVVCHFMLNFITALLIKKGFIVLES
;
A
#
# COMPACT_ATOMS: atom_id res chain seq x y z
N MET A 1 18.65 -7.65 2.22
CA MET A 1 17.29 -7.45 1.64
C MET A 1 17.29 -6.22 0.71
N LEU A 2 16.44 -6.13 -0.34
CA LEU A 2 16.46 -5.00 -1.31
C LEU A 2 16.48 -3.60 -0.66
N ILE A 3 15.75 -3.41 0.45
CA ILE A 3 15.68 -2.16 1.23
C ILE A 3 17.03 -1.71 1.79
N GLU A 4 17.95 -2.65 2.10
CA GLU A 4 19.26 -2.31 2.66
C GLU A 4 20.17 -1.64 1.63
N LYS A 5 19.98 -1.96 0.34
CA LYS A 5 20.81 -1.45 -0.77
C LYS A 5 20.53 0.00 -1.13
N PHE A 6 19.32 0.51 -0.84
CA PHE A 6 18.90 1.86 -1.22
C PHE A 6 19.05 2.85 -0.06
N SER A 7 19.44 4.08 -0.36
CA SER A 7 19.40 5.21 0.56
C SER A 7 17.97 5.56 0.98
N GLY A 8 17.81 6.31 2.07
CA GLY A 8 16.48 6.75 2.52
C GLY A 8 15.76 7.61 1.48
N PHE A 9 16.50 8.40 0.71
CA PHE A 9 15.93 9.23 -0.36
C PHE A 9 15.41 8.37 -1.52
N GLU A 10 16.19 7.40 -1.99
CA GLU A 10 15.78 6.47 -3.05
C GLU A 10 14.54 5.65 -2.63
N LEU A 11 14.50 5.17 -1.38
CA LEU A 11 13.31 4.50 -0.85
C LEU A 11 12.10 5.43 -0.87
N GLY A 12 12.26 6.69 -0.47
CA GLY A 12 11.20 7.69 -0.52
C GLY A 12 10.63 7.85 -1.93
N LEU A 13 11.49 7.98 -2.95
CA LEU A 13 11.06 8.07 -4.34
C LEU A 13 10.32 6.82 -4.82
N ILE A 14 10.88 5.62 -4.55
CA ILE A 14 10.29 4.35 -4.96
C ILE A 14 8.88 4.20 -4.37
N PHE A 15 8.72 4.41 -3.06
CA PHE A 15 7.42 4.24 -2.41
C PHE A 15 6.43 5.34 -2.80
N PHE A 16 6.89 6.56 -3.05
CA PHE A 16 6.01 7.64 -3.47
C PHE A 16 5.44 7.38 -4.87
N VAL A 17 6.30 7.02 -5.83
CA VAL A 17 5.88 6.69 -7.19
C VAL A 17 4.98 5.45 -7.20
N GLY A 18 5.32 4.42 -6.42
CA GLY A 18 4.48 3.23 -6.25
C GLY A 18 3.10 3.58 -5.73
N ALA A 19 3.02 4.31 -4.61
CA ALA A 19 1.75 4.74 -4.03
C ALA A 19 0.92 5.60 -4.99
N LEU A 20 1.56 6.50 -5.75
CA LEU A 20 0.87 7.33 -6.73
C LEU A 20 0.21 6.49 -7.83
N ILE A 21 0.94 5.54 -8.41
CA ILE A 21 0.45 4.68 -9.50
C ILE A 21 -0.62 3.72 -8.99
N GLU A 22 -0.38 3.07 -7.84
CA GLU A 22 -1.33 2.13 -7.26
C GLU A 22 -2.63 2.81 -6.85
N GLU A 23 -2.58 3.91 -6.12
CA GLU A 23 -3.81 4.60 -5.71
C GLU A 23 -4.52 5.22 -6.92
N PHE A 24 -3.82 5.65 -7.97
CA PHE A 24 -4.46 6.06 -9.22
C PHE A 24 -5.25 4.90 -9.84
N LEU A 25 -4.63 3.73 -10.00
CA LEU A 25 -5.29 2.56 -10.57
C LEU A 25 -6.46 2.07 -9.71
N PHE A 26 -6.28 1.99 -8.39
CA PHE A 26 -7.27 1.39 -7.51
C PHE A 26 -8.34 2.39 -7.09
N ARG A 27 -8.01 3.63 -6.71
CA ARG A 27 -8.98 4.61 -6.19
C ARG A 27 -9.61 5.42 -7.29
N PHE A 28 -8.81 5.94 -8.22
CA PHE A 28 -9.35 6.79 -9.27
C PHE A 28 -10.07 5.96 -10.34
N LEU A 29 -9.43 4.90 -10.84
CA LEU A 29 -10.01 4.05 -11.89
C LEU A 29 -10.95 2.97 -11.34
N LEU A 30 -10.44 1.94 -10.67
CA LEU A 30 -11.23 0.74 -10.33
C LEU A 30 -12.36 1.00 -9.34
N GLN A 31 -12.10 1.76 -8.26
CA GLN A 31 -13.11 2.05 -7.24
C GLN A 31 -14.29 2.85 -7.77
N SER A 32 -14.09 3.68 -8.81
CA SER A 32 -15.19 4.39 -9.48
C SER A 32 -16.14 3.46 -10.23
N LEU A 33 -15.65 2.30 -10.67
CA LEU A 33 -16.40 1.31 -11.45
C LEU A 33 -16.98 0.19 -10.58
N LEU A 34 -16.23 -0.26 -9.57
CA LEU A 34 -16.50 -1.48 -8.81
C LEU A 34 -16.86 -1.22 -7.35
N GLY A 35 -16.71 0.01 -6.88
CA GLY A 35 -16.85 0.37 -5.47
C GLY A 35 -15.69 -0.15 -4.60
N VAL A 36 -15.77 0.17 -3.30
CA VAL A 36 -14.67 -0.06 -2.34
C VAL A 36 -14.38 -1.55 -2.13
N LEU A 37 -15.43 -2.37 -1.98
CA LEU A 37 -15.27 -3.78 -1.60
C LEU A 37 -14.60 -4.60 -2.70
N LEU A 38 -15.15 -4.59 -3.92
CA LEU A 38 -14.60 -5.36 -5.04
C LEU A 38 -13.20 -4.88 -5.42
N THR A 39 -12.95 -3.57 -5.41
CA THR A 39 -11.62 -3.01 -5.64
C THR A 39 -10.61 -3.52 -4.60
N SER A 40 -11.01 -3.61 -3.33
CA SER A 40 -10.14 -4.10 -2.26
C SER A 40 -9.86 -5.60 -2.37
N ILE A 41 -10.83 -6.40 -2.84
CA ILE A 41 -10.61 -7.82 -3.15
C ILE A 41 -9.56 -7.94 -4.28
N ILE A 42 -9.72 -7.19 -5.37
CA ILE A 42 -8.76 -7.22 -6.48
C ILE A 42 -7.37 -6.78 -6.02
N PHE A 43 -7.29 -5.69 -5.23
CA PHE A 43 -6.04 -5.22 -4.64
C PHE A 43 -5.34 -6.31 -3.83
N ALA A 44 -6.06 -7.02 -2.95
CA ALA A 44 -5.47 -8.11 -2.18
C ALA A 44 -5.02 -9.29 -3.06
N LEU A 45 -5.77 -9.62 -4.12
CA LEU A 45 -5.45 -10.75 -5.00
C LEU A 45 -4.23 -10.50 -5.89
N ILE A 46 -3.95 -9.25 -6.30
CA ILE A 46 -2.73 -8.95 -7.06
C ILE A 46 -1.46 -9.04 -6.20
N HIS A 47 -1.59 -9.04 -4.88
CA HIS A 47 -0.49 -9.30 -3.95
C HIS A 47 -0.18 -10.81 -3.89
N VAL A 48 0.24 -11.38 -5.02
CA VAL A 48 0.44 -12.83 -5.20
C VAL A 48 1.38 -13.44 -4.16
N ARG A 49 2.37 -12.68 -3.68
CA ARG A 49 3.29 -13.09 -2.62
C ARG A 49 2.60 -13.34 -1.27
N TYR A 50 1.45 -12.71 -1.04
CA TYR A 50 0.72 -12.76 0.23
C TYR A 50 -0.42 -13.77 0.23
N ILE A 51 -0.83 -14.31 -0.93
CA ILE A 51 -1.95 -15.26 -1.03
C ILE A 51 -1.80 -16.45 -0.07
N PHE A 52 -0.58 -16.99 0.09
CA PHE A 52 -0.31 -18.09 1.02
C PHE A 52 -0.01 -17.64 2.46
N LYS A 53 0.19 -16.33 2.69
CA LYS A 53 0.48 -15.74 3.99
C LYS A 53 -0.78 -15.03 4.52
N LYS A 54 -1.72 -15.80 5.07
CA LYS A 54 -3.08 -15.37 5.47
C LYS A 54 -3.13 -14.03 6.22
N PHE A 55 -2.22 -13.81 7.17
CA PHE A 55 -2.17 -12.56 7.94
C PHE A 55 -1.82 -11.35 7.08
N MET A 56 -0.78 -11.46 6.24
CA MET A 56 -0.41 -10.38 5.31
C MET A 56 -1.50 -10.12 4.27
N LEU A 57 -2.17 -11.16 3.78
CA LEU A 57 -3.28 -10.99 2.83
C LEU A 57 -4.45 -10.22 3.46
N LEU A 58 -4.82 -10.57 4.69
CA LEU A 58 -5.87 -9.89 5.43
C LEU A 58 -5.47 -8.43 5.73
N GLU A 59 -4.21 -8.19 6.09
CA GLU A 59 -3.68 -6.85 6.32
C GLU A 59 -3.84 -5.95 5.09
N VAL A 60 -3.33 -6.38 3.92
CA VAL A 60 -3.43 -5.56 2.69
C VAL A 60 -4.87 -5.36 2.23
N PHE A 61 -5.74 -6.35 2.46
CA PHE A 61 -7.17 -6.23 2.18
C PHE A 61 -7.84 -5.15 3.04
N LEU A 62 -7.64 -5.21 4.36
CA LEU A 62 -8.18 -4.23 5.29
C LEU A 62 -7.60 -2.84 5.04
N LEU A 63 -6.30 -2.74 4.75
CA LEU A 63 -5.65 -1.48 4.41
C LEU A 63 -6.26 -0.86 3.15
N SER A 64 -6.53 -1.67 2.11
CA SER A 64 -7.21 -1.17 0.91
C SER A 64 -8.62 -0.66 1.20
N ILE A 65 -9.37 -1.31 2.10
CA ILE A 65 -10.69 -0.82 2.52
C ILE A 65 -10.55 0.54 3.22
N ILE A 66 -9.59 0.68 4.13
CA ILE A 66 -9.35 1.94 4.86
C ILE A 66 -9.00 3.06 3.89
N LEU A 67 -8.07 2.84 2.97
CA LEU A 67 -7.69 3.83 1.95
C LEU A 67 -8.85 4.16 1.00
N GLY A 68 -9.63 3.15 0.60
CA GLY A 68 -10.81 3.33 -0.24
C GLY A 68 -11.90 4.15 0.45
N MET A 69 -12.13 3.92 1.74
CA MET A 69 -13.04 4.71 2.57
C MET A 69 -12.52 6.13 2.80
N ALA A 70 -11.22 6.30 3.06
CA ALA A 70 -10.59 7.62 3.19
C ALA A 70 -10.78 8.43 1.91
N TYR A 71 -10.54 7.84 0.74
CA TYR A 71 -10.80 8.49 -0.55
C TYR A 71 -12.27 8.87 -0.73
N LYS A 72 -13.20 7.95 -0.41
CA LYS A 72 -14.65 8.18 -0.51
C LYS A 72 -15.13 9.31 0.42
N MET A 73 -14.60 9.39 1.63
CA MET A 73 -15.01 10.38 2.63
C MET A 73 -14.42 11.77 2.38
N THR A 74 -13.16 11.82 1.92
CA THR A 74 -12.47 13.09 1.69
C THR A 74 -12.66 13.64 0.30
N ALA A 75 -13.02 12.80 -0.68
CA ALA A 75 -13.07 13.12 -2.11
C ALA A 75 -11.74 13.68 -2.65
N MET A 76 -10.61 13.36 -1.99
CA MET A 76 -9.31 13.95 -2.24
C MET A 76 -8.31 12.86 -2.60
N PHE A 77 -7.83 12.85 -3.85
CA PHE A 77 -6.93 11.81 -4.37
C PHE A 77 -5.60 11.72 -3.61
N TYR A 78 -5.05 12.85 -3.16
CA TYR A 78 -3.76 12.85 -2.48
C TYR A 78 -3.80 12.23 -1.07
N VAL A 79 -4.98 12.13 -0.45
CA VAL A 79 -5.12 11.56 0.90
C VAL A 79 -4.69 10.08 0.94
N PRO A 80 -5.28 9.17 0.14
CA PRO A 80 -4.82 7.78 0.11
C PRO A 80 -3.38 7.64 -0.39
N VAL A 81 -2.94 8.49 -1.34
CA VAL A 81 -1.54 8.48 -1.85
C VAL A 81 -0.54 8.75 -0.72
N VAL A 82 -0.75 9.81 0.06
CA VAL A 82 0.14 10.16 1.18
C VAL A 82 0.10 9.08 2.27
N CYS A 83 -1.09 8.57 2.61
CA CYS A 83 -1.22 7.51 3.61
C CYS A 83 -0.49 6.22 3.19
N HIS A 84 -0.69 5.77 1.95
CA HIS A 84 -0.05 4.56 1.42
C HIS A 84 1.48 4.75 1.32
N PHE A 85 1.93 5.89 0.81
CA PHE A 85 3.35 6.24 0.78
C PHE A 85 3.97 6.20 2.17
N MET A 86 3.38 6.89 3.16
CA MET A 86 3.92 6.96 4.51
C MET A 86 3.98 5.59 5.18
N LEU A 87 2.95 4.76 5.00
CA LEU A 87 2.93 3.41 5.56
C LEU A 87 4.09 2.58 5.04
N ASN A 88 4.27 2.54 3.72
CA ASN A 88 5.35 1.76 3.10
C ASN A 88 6.74 2.32 3.44
N PHE A 89 6.89 3.65 3.38
CA PHE A 89 8.17 4.31 3.64
C PHE A 89 8.60 4.16 5.10
N ILE A 90 7.71 4.42 6.06
CA ILE A 90 8.00 4.25 7.49
C ILE A 90 8.32 2.78 7.79
N THR A 91 7.55 1.84 7.25
CA THR A 91 7.80 0.40 7.44
C THR A 91 9.18 0.02 6.92
N ALA A 92 9.57 0.49 5.74
CA ALA A 92 10.90 0.24 5.19
C ALA A 92 12.02 0.84 6.05
N LEU A 93 11.84 2.04 6.60
CA LEU A 93 12.80 2.66 7.51
C LEU A 93 12.91 1.90 8.84
N LEU A 94 11.80 1.43 9.39
CA LEU A 94 11.78 0.63 10.62
C LEU A 94 12.48 -0.71 10.44
N ILE A 95 12.26 -1.39 9.30
CA ILE A 95 12.97 -2.62 8.96
C ILE A 95 14.47 -2.33 8.79
N LYS A 96 14.85 -1.25 8.08
CA LYS A 96 16.25 -0.86 7.87
C LYS A 96 16.98 -0.55 9.18
N LYS A 97 16.28 -0.03 10.18
CA LYS A 97 16.81 0.23 11.53
C LYS A 97 16.78 -1.00 12.46
N GLY A 98 16.22 -2.13 12.03
CA GLY A 98 16.12 -3.36 12.81
C GLY A 98 14.99 -3.37 13.85
N PHE A 99 14.04 -2.44 13.80
CA PHE A 99 12.88 -2.44 14.70
C PHE A 99 11.82 -3.48 14.31
N ILE A 100 11.74 -3.83 13.03
CA ILE A 100 10.84 -4.85 12.50
C ILE A 100 11.71 -5.95 11.88
N VAL A 101 11.61 -7.16 12.41
CA VAL A 101 12.25 -8.35 11.85
C VAL A 101 11.22 -9.05 10.96
N LEU A 102 11.54 -9.20 9.68
CA LEU A 102 10.71 -10.00 8.79
C LEU A 102 10.98 -11.48 9.07
N GLU A 103 10.00 -12.21 9.58
CA GLU A 103 10.02 -13.67 9.52
C GLU A 103 10.00 -14.08 8.04
N SER A 104 11.08 -14.71 7.60
CA SER A 104 11.29 -15.17 6.21
C SER A 104 10.28 -16.25 5.84
#